data_AF-G7L052-F1
#
_entry.id   AF-G7L052-F1
#
_cell.length_a   1.000
_cell.length_b   1.000
_cell.length_c   1.000
_cell.angle_alpha   90.00
_cell.angle_beta   90.00
_cell.angle_gamma   90.00
#
_symmetry.space_group_name_H-M   'P 1'
#
loop_
_entity.id
_entity.type
_entity.pdbx_description
1 polymer ?
#
loop_
_entity_poly.entity_id
_entity_poly.type
_entity_poly.pdbx_seq_one_letter_code
_entity_poly.pdbx_strand_id
1 'polypeptide(L)'
;MSIPQKNPSKDIEWLKDMKSSISLTASLIATLTFSLATNPPGGVVQASVGDSNECGKILISTINTTICVGEAILATRSHDKYLAFLICNTICFIASLSVILVLVSGIPIDNKFSMWLLSMGMSIILSSLALTYLFAANMVTPNSIWNSLSGNGFGISLFVWIAVVLTVYIILVVCACVKCCRKCGS
;
A
#
# COMPACT_ATOMS: atom_id res chain seq x y z
N MET A 1 33.59 12.14 33.29
CA MET A 1 32.60 11.96 32.21
C MET A 1 32.37 10.46 32.03
N SER A 2 31.33 9.91 32.65
CA SER A 2 30.98 8.50 32.52
C SER A 2 30.38 8.26 31.12
N ILE A 3 31.02 7.41 30.33
CA ILE A 3 30.46 6.93 29.07
C ILE A 3 29.18 6.16 29.42
N PRO A 4 28.01 6.50 28.85
CA PRO A 4 26.78 5.77 29.15
C PRO A 4 26.97 4.30 28.75
N GLN A 5 26.89 3.42 29.74
CA GLN A 5 26.98 1.98 29.54
C GLN A 5 25.70 1.53 28.81
N LYS A 6 25.85 1.11 27.56
CA LYS A 6 24.78 0.52 26.75
C LYS A 6 24.32 -0.77 27.43
N ASN A 7 23.09 -0.82 27.95
CA ASN A 7 22.55 -2.00 28.60
C ASN A 7 21.98 -2.98 27.55
N PRO A 8 22.62 -4.13 27.31
CA PRO A 8 22.20 -5.07 26.26
C PRO A 8 20.82 -5.69 26.50
N SER A 9 20.32 -5.77 27.74
CA SER A 9 18.99 -6.34 28.01
C SER A 9 17.85 -5.44 27.52
N LYS A 10 17.95 -4.13 27.80
CA LYS A 10 17.02 -3.11 27.30
C LYS A 10 17.03 -3.05 25.77
N ASP A 11 18.19 -3.33 25.16
CA ASP A 11 18.34 -3.31 23.71
C ASP A 11 17.60 -4.45 22.99
N ILE A 12 17.60 -5.63 23.60
CA ILE A 12 16.92 -6.81 23.05
C ILE A 12 15.40 -6.68 23.22
N GLU A 13 14.94 -6.07 24.31
CA GLU A 13 13.52 -5.84 24.59
C GLU A 13 12.89 -4.88 23.57
N TRP A 14 13.52 -3.72 23.28
CA TRP A 14 12.97 -2.79 22.29
C TRP A 14 12.91 -3.37 20.87
N LEU A 15 13.89 -4.20 20.50
CA LEU A 15 13.90 -4.87 19.19
C LEU A 15 12.71 -5.83 19.06
N LYS A 16 12.41 -6.57 20.13
CA LYS A 16 11.31 -7.53 20.16
C LYS A 16 9.95 -6.82 20.10
N ASP A 17 9.78 -5.73 20.83
CA ASP A 17 8.56 -4.93 20.82
C ASP A 17 8.31 -4.30 19.44
N MET A 18 9.36 -3.75 18.83
CA MET A 18 9.27 -3.18 17.49
C MET A 18 8.92 -4.25 16.44
N LYS A 19 9.54 -5.44 16.52
CA LYS A 19 9.20 -6.58 15.66
C LYS A 19 7.73 -6.97 15.81
N SER A 20 7.24 -7.05 17.04
CA SER A 20 5.83 -7.35 17.33
C SER A 20 4.88 -6.31 16.71
N SER A 21 5.16 -5.02 16.93
CA SER A 21 4.37 -3.91 16.40
C SER A 21 4.34 -3.88 14.87
N ILE A 22 5.48 -4.10 14.20
CA ILE A 22 5.56 -4.18 12.75
C ILE A 22 4.75 -5.37 12.23
N SER A 23 4.85 -6.53 12.88
CA SER A 23 4.07 -7.72 12.52
C SER A 23 2.56 -7.44 12.55
N LEU A 24 2.10 -6.83 13.64
CA LEU A 24 0.69 -6.50 13.83
C LEU A 24 0.22 -5.52 12.76
N THR A 25 1.00 -4.46 12.52
CA THR A 25 0.68 -3.44 11.51
C THR A 25 0.62 -4.05 10.10
N ALA A 26 1.59 -4.89 9.74
CA ALA A 26 1.60 -5.56 8.44
C ALA A 26 0.42 -6.52 8.28
N SER A 27 0.07 -7.27 9.33
CA SER A 27 -1.11 -8.14 9.32
C SER A 27 -2.40 -7.34 9.14
N LEU A 28 -2.54 -6.21 9.84
CA LEU A 28 -3.70 -5.33 9.67
C LEU A 28 -3.79 -4.80 8.24
N ILE A 29 -2.69 -4.31 7.67
CA ILE A 29 -2.68 -3.81 6.28
C ILE A 29 -3.00 -4.94 5.28
N ALA A 30 -2.48 -6.14 5.49
CA ALA A 30 -2.83 -7.31 4.68
C ALA A 30 -4.33 -7.62 4.76
N THR A 31 -4.92 -7.58 5.96
CA THR A 31 -6.36 -7.77 6.13
C THR A 31 -7.16 -6.68 5.41
N LEU A 32 -6.79 -5.41 5.59
CA LEU A 32 -7.48 -4.28 4.96
C LEU A 32 -7.42 -4.35 3.43
N THR A 33 -6.25 -4.63 2.87
CA THR A 33 -6.05 -4.75 1.41
C THR A 33 -6.81 -5.96 0.85
N PHE A 34 -6.86 -7.08 1.57
CA PHE A 34 -7.71 -8.22 1.22
C PHE A 34 -9.20 -7.87 1.25
N SER A 35 -9.66 -7.15 2.27
CA SER A 35 -11.04 -6.67 2.36
C SER A 35 -11.40 -5.73 1.21
N LEU A 36 -10.50 -4.83 0.81
CA LEU A 36 -10.69 -3.92 -0.33
C LEU A 36 -10.73 -4.64 -1.68
N ALA A 37 -9.99 -5.74 -1.84
CA ALA A 37 -10.00 -6.53 -3.07
C ALA A 37 -11.31 -7.35 -3.21
N THR A 38 -11.81 -7.90 -2.10
CA THR A 38 -13.03 -8.72 -2.07
C THR A 38 -14.31 -7.88 -2.02
N ASN A 39 -14.23 -6.67 -1.47
CA ASN A 39 -15.33 -5.73 -1.36
C ASN A 39 -14.88 -4.40 -1.99
N PRO A 40 -14.79 -4.33 -3.32
CA PRO A 40 -14.29 -3.15 -4.01
C PRO A 40 -15.17 -1.93 -3.75
N PRO A 41 -14.59 -0.72 -3.77
CA PRO A 41 -15.37 0.52 -3.73
C PRO A 41 -16.38 0.53 -4.89
N GLY A 42 -17.61 0.94 -4.62
CA GLY A 42 -18.71 0.88 -5.57
C GLY A 42 -19.43 -0.48 -5.64
N GLY A 43 -18.93 -1.50 -4.94
CA GLY A 43 -19.56 -2.81 -4.84
C GLY A 43 -19.41 -3.66 -6.10
N VAL A 44 -19.97 -4.86 -6.01
CA VAL A 44 -20.04 -5.83 -7.11
C VAL A 44 -21.48 -6.03 -7.54
N VAL A 45 -21.69 -6.42 -8.80
CA VAL A 45 -23.01 -6.83 -9.28
C VAL A 45 -23.42 -8.11 -8.56
N GLN A 46 -24.52 -8.06 -7.82
CA GLN A 46 -25.04 -9.20 -7.07
C GLN A 46 -25.92 -10.08 -7.96
N ALA A 47 -25.86 -11.40 -7.75
CA ALA A 47 -26.74 -12.35 -8.42
C ALA A 47 -28.17 -12.22 -7.90
N SER A 48 -29.17 -12.20 -8.79
CA SER A 48 -30.57 -12.39 -8.42
C SER A 48 -30.97 -13.85 -8.60
N VAL A 49 -31.59 -14.47 -7.59
CA VAL A 49 -32.06 -15.86 -7.68
C VAL A 49 -33.24 -15.92 -8.64
N GLY A 50 -33.01 -16.45 -9.85
CA GLY A 50 -34.03 -16.61 -10.89
C GLY A 50 -33.73 -15.93 -12.23
N ASP A 51 -32.63 -15.15 -12.32
CA ASP A 51 -32.19 -14.56 -13.58
C ASP A 51 -31.21 -15.52 -14.27
N SER A 52 -31.57 -16.02 -15.46
CA SER A 52 -30.72 -16.93 -16.26
C SER A 52 -29.56 -16.20 -16.93
N ASN A 53 -29.50 -14.88 -16.78
CA ASN A 53 -28.60 -13.99 -17.49
C ASN A 53 -27.43 -13.66 -16.55
N GLU A 54 -26.33 -14.40 -16.64
CA GLU A 54 -25.13 -14.16 -15.82
C GLU A 54 -24.48 -12.80 -16.10
N CYS A 55 -24.78 -12.18 -17.24
CA CYS A 55 -24.30 -10.86 -17.63
C CYS A 55 -25.42 -9.98 -18.19
N GLY A 56 -25.46 -8.73 -17.73
CA GLY A 56 -26.36 -7.68 -18.19
C GLY A 56 -25.60 -6.58 -18.93
N LYS A 57 -26.28 -5.84 -19.81
CA LYS A 57 -25.72 -4.61 -20.40
C LYS A 57 -26.11 -3.41 -19.54
N ILE A 58 -25.13 -2.67 -19.03
CA ILE A 58 -25.38 -1.37 -18.42
C ILE A 58 -25.10 -0.28 -19.45
N LEU A 59 -26.10 0.57 -19.69
CA LEU A 59 -25.97 1.76 -20.52
C LEU A 59 -25.57 2.95 -19.63
N ILE A 60 -24.28 3.26 -19.55
CA ILE A 60 -23.81 4.48 -18.86
C ILE A 60 -23.60 5.56 -19.91
N SER A 61 -24.65 6.35 -20.17
CA SER A 61 -24.76 7.60 -21.00
C SER A 61 -24.05 7.71 -22.35
N THR A 62 -23.11 6.82 -22.72
CA THR A 62 -22.21 6.93 -23.87
C THR A 62 -21.47 5.62 -24.19
N ILE A 63 -21.46 4.60 -23.30
CA ILE A 63 -20.76 3.33 -23.52
C ILE A 63 -21.71 2.17 -23.29
N ASN A 64 -21.77 1.23 -24.23
CA ASN A 64 -22.50 -0.03 -24.10
C ASN A 64 -21.56 -1.08 -23.51
N THR A 65 -21.52 -1.18 -22.19
CA THR A 65 -20.65 -2.12 -21.48
C THR A 65 -21.46 -3.28 -20.91
N THR A 66 -21.01 -4.50 -21.19
CA THR A 66 -21.50 -5.72 -20.54
C THR A 66 -20.84 -5.82 -19.18
N ILE A 67 -21.63 -6.07 -18.15
CA ILE A 67 -21.14 -6.36 -16.80
C ILE A 67 -21.76 -7.68 -16.34
N CYS A 68 -20.95 -8.51 -15.72
CA CYS A 68 -21.38 -9.82 -15.24
C CYS A 68 -21.56 -9.82 -13.72
N VAL A 69 -22.37 -10.77 -13.24
CA VAL A 69 -22.52 -11.04 -11.81
C VAL A 69 -21.14 -11.33 -11.21
N GLY A 70 -20.84 -10.69 -10.08
CA GLY A 70 -19.55 -10.76 -9.41
C GLY A 70 -18.51 -9.73 -9.87
N GLU A 71 -18.75 -8.99 -10.97
CA GLU A 71 -17.85 -7.93 -11.41
C GLU A 71 -18.03 -6.64 -10.61
N ALA A 72 -16.93 -5.91 -10.42
CA ALA A 72 -16.93 -4.63 -9.75
C ALA A 72 -17.56 -3.55 -10.64
N ILE A 73 -18.58 -2.85 -10.14
CA ILE A 73 -19.32 -1.82 -10.89
C ILE A 73 -18.38 -0.68 -11.32
N LEU A 74 -17.42 -0.36 -10.46
CA LEU A 74 -16.48 0.74 -10.66
C LEU A 74 -15.39 0.41 -11.71
N ALA A 75 -15.14 -0.88 -11.98
CA ALA A 75 -14.26 -1.32 -13.07
C ALA A 75 -14.84 -0.95 -14.45
N THR A 76 -16.16 -0.89 -14.55
CA THR A 76 -16.86 -0.53 -15.79
C THR A 76 -16.98 0.98 -15.96
N ARG A 77 -17.24 1.71 -14.86
CA ARG A 77 -17.43 3.17 -14.87
C ARG A 77 -16.12 3.96 -14.98
N SER A 78 -15.04 3.47 -14.38
CA SER A 78 -13.75 4.16 -14.31
C SER A 78 -12.60 3.16 -14.36
N HIS A 79 -12.48 2.47 -15.50
CA HIS A 79 -11.55 1.35 -15.69
C HIS A 79 -10.10 1.69 -15.28
N ASP A 80 -9.53 2.76 -15.82
CA ASP A 80 -8.12 3.11 -15.58
C ASP A 80 -7.85 3.41 -14.09
N LYS A 81 -8.75 4.14 -13.44
CA LYS A 81 -8.62 4.49 -12.01
C LYS A 81 -8.76 3.25 -11.13
N TYR A 82 -9.71 2.38 -11.46
CA TYR A 82 -9.95 1.12 -10.76
C TYR A 82 -8.76 0.15 -10.90
N LEU A 83 -8.20 0.05 -12.10
CA LEU A 83 -7.02 -0.77 -12.38
C LEU A 83 -5.82 -0.27 -11.57
N ALA A 84 -5.56 1.05 -11.56
CA ALA A 84 -4.49 1.63 -10.77
C ALA A 84 -4.69 1.38 -9.26
N PHE A 85 -5.92 1.53 -8.75
CA PHE A 85 -6.28 1.18 -7.37
C PHE A 85 -5.96 -0.29 -7.05
N LEU A 86 -6.39 -1.23 -7.90
CA LEU A 86 -6.14 -2.65 -7.68
C LEU A 86 -4.65 -2.99 -7.68
N ILE A 87 -3.87 -2.47 -8.62
CA ILE A 87 -2.43 -2.70 -8.67
C ILE A 87 -1.77 -2.23 -7.37
N CYS A 88 -2.07 -1.01 -6.92
CA CYS A 88 -1.49 -0.46 -5.69
C CYS A 88 -1.91 -1.29 -4.47
N ASN A 89 -3.16 -1.73 -4.42
CA ASN A 89 -3.68 -2.57 -3.34
C ASN A 89 -2.98 -3.94 -3.30
N THR A 90 -2.81 -4.59 -4.45
CA THR A 90 -2.12 -5.88 -4.56
C THR A 90 -0.63 -5.78 -4.21
N ILE A 91 0.06 -4.71 -4.64
CA ILE A 91 1.45 -4.47 -4.23
C ILE A 91 1.54 -4.33 -2.71
N CYS A 92 0.63 -3.58 -2.09
CA CYS A 92 0.57 -3.40 -0.65
C CYS A 92 0.34 -4.74 0.09
N PHE A 93 -0.56 -5.59 -0.43
CA PHE A 93 -0.84 -6.91 0.12
C PHE A 93 0.39 -7.84 0.05
N ILE A 94 1.00 -7.98 -1.13
CA ILE A 94 2.18 -8.83 -1.34
C ILE A 94 3.36 -8.35 -0.48
N ALA A 95 3.59 -7.04 -0.41
CA ALA A 95 4.66 -6.48 0.41
C ALA A 95 4.40 -6.74 1.91
N SER A 96 3.15 -6.61 2.36
CA SER A 96 2.77 -6.92 3.75
C SER A 96 3.00 -8.39 4.10
N LEU A 97 2.58 -9.31 3.22
CA LEU A 97 2.86 -10.74 3.38
C LEU A 97 4.36 -11.03 3.40
N SER A 98 5.13 -10.37 2.53
CA SER A 98 6.60 -10.52 2.50
C SER A 98 7.24 -10.10 3.82
N VAL A 99 6.81 -8.97 4.40
CA VAL A 99 7.28 -8.52 5.73
C VAL A 99 6.92 -9.51 6.82
N ILE A 100 5.68 -10.02 6.83
CA ILE A 100 5.23 -11.02 7.80
C ILE A 100 6.06 -12.31 7.68
N LEU A 101 6.27 -12.81 6.46
CA LEU A 101 7.09 -14.00 6.21
C LEU A 101 8.50 -13.81 6.74
N VAL A 102 9.16 -12.69 6.44
CA VAL A 102 10.51 -12.39 6.96
C VAL A 102 10.53 -12.36 8.49
N LEU A 103 9.49 -11.81 9.12
CA LEU A 103 9.37 -11.77 10.58
C LEU A 103 9.16 -13.16 11.21
N VAL A 104 8.32 -13.99 10.59
CA VAL A 104 7.94 -15.33 11.05
C VAL A 104 9.04 -16.36 10.77
N SER A 105 9.82 -16.20 9.69
CA SER A 105 10.92 -17.11 9.32
C SER A 105 12.04 -17.19 10.35
N GLY A 106 11.97 -16.42 11.45
CA GLY A 106 12.96 -16.47 12.53
C GLY A 106 14.36 -16.03 12.09
N ILE A 107 14.48 -15.45 10.89
CA ILE A 107 15.76 -14.96 10.37
C ILE A 107 16.25 -13.87 11.32
N PRO A 108 17.46 -13.99 11.88
CA PRO A 108 17.98 -13.00 12.81
C PRO A 108 18.02 -11.63 12.12
N ILE A 109 17.28 -10.66 12.70
CA ILE A 109 17.20 -9.26 12.22
C ILE A 109 18.54 -8.54 12.43
N ASP A 110 19.51 -9.18 13.09
CA ASP A 110 20.87 -8.69 13.27
C ASP A 110 21.63 -8.50 11.95
N ASN A 111 21.25 -9.20 10.88
CA ASN A 111 21.89 -8.99 9.60
C ASN A 111 21.40 -7.69 8.93
N LYS A 112 22.34 -6.80 8.57
CA LYS A 112 22.06 -5.53 7.88
C LYS A 112 21.16 -5.70 6.66
N PHE A 113 21.27 -6.84 5.95
CA PHE A 113 20.43 -7.14 4.78
C PHE A 113 18.95 -7.33 5.14
N SER A 114 18.65 -8.06 6.22
CA SER A 114 17.27 -8.30 6.67
C SER A 114 16.62 -7.01 7.15
N MET A 115 17.35 -6.22 7.96
CA MET A 115 16.87 -4.91 8.41
C MET A 115 16.65 -3.93 7.25
N TRP A 116 17.51 -3.96 6.22
CA TRP A 116 17.34 -3.15 5.03
C TRP A 116 16.11 -3.60 4.20
N LEU A 117 15.93 -4.91 4.01
CA LEU A 117 14.77 -5.48 3.33
C LEU A 117 13.46 -5.14 4.05
N LEU A 118 13.43 -5.23 5.39
CA LEU A 118 12.29 -4.83 6.22
C LEU A 118 11.98 -3.34 6.06
N SER A 119 13.00 -2.48 6.10
CA SER A 119 12.83 -1.04 5.93
C SER A 119 12.30 -0.68 4.53
N MET A 120 12.81 -1.34 3.49
CA MET A 120 12.32 -1.19 2.12
C MET A 120 10.88 -1.67 1.97
N GLY A 121 10.58 -2.85 2.53
CA GLY A 121 9.23 -3.44 2.54
C GLY A 121 8.21 -2.51 3.20
N MET A 122 8.51 -2.00 4.40
CA MET A 122 7.62 -1.04 5.08
C MET A 122 7.41 0.24 4.27
N SER A 123 8.47 0.77 3.66
CA SER A 123 8.36 1.98 2.83
C SER A 123 7.48 1.74 1.61
N ILE A 124 7.60 0.60 0.95
CA ILE A 124 6.74 0.19 -0.16
C ILE A 124 5.29 0.02 0.29
N ILE A 125 5.06 -0.64 1.44
CA ILE A 125 3.72 -0.82 2.01
C ILE A 125 3.04 0.53 2.23
N LEU A 126 3.70 1.46 2.95
CA LEU A 126 3.14 2.79 3.25
C LEU A 126 2.92 3.60 1.97
N SER A 127 3.89 3.56 1.04
CA SER A 127 3.82 4.24 -0.26
C SER A 127 2.61 3.80 -1.08
N SER A 128 2.44 2.47 -1.18
CA SER A 128 1.37 1.84 -1.94
C SER A 128 0.02 2.01 -1.27
N LEU A 129 -0.05 1.92 0.06
CA LEU A 129 -1.30 2.06 0.82
C LEU A 129 -1.90 3.47 0.67
N ALA A 130 -1.09 4.51 0.77
CA ALA A 130 -1.58 5.87 0.57
C ALA A 130 -2.00 6.12 -0.88
N LEU A 131 -1.29 5.54 -1.85
CA LEU A 131 -1.66 5.65 -3.25
C LEU A 131 -3.00 4.95 -3.53
N THR A 132 -3.21 3.76 -2.95
CA THR A 132 -4.51 3.07 -2.93
C THR A 132 -5.61 3.96 -2.34
N TYR A 133 -5.34 4.62 -1.22
CA TYR A 133 -6.28 5.58 -0.61
C TYR A 133 -6.61 6.75 -1.55
N LEU A 134 -5.61 7.36 -2.19
CA LEU A 134 -5.82 8.47 -3.12
C LEU A 134 -6.69 8.04 -4.31
N PHE A 135 -6.40 6.89 -4.92
CA PHE A 135 -7.24 6.37 -6.01
C PHE A 135 -8.66 6.06 -5.55
N ALA A 136 -8.83 5.41 -4.38
CA ALA A 136 -10.14 5.16 -3.82
C ALA A 136 -10.93 6.45 -3.58
N ALA A 137 -10.30 7.47 -2.98
CA ALA A 137 -10.91 8.77 -2.75
C ALA A 137 -11.32 9.45 -4.07
N ASN A 138 -10.48 9.37 -5.11
CA ASN A 138 -10.79 9.89 -6.45
C ASN A 138 -11.97 9.16 -7.12
N MET A 139 -12.13 7.87 -6.86
CA MET A 139 -13.21 7.08 -7.46
C MET A 139 -14.54 7.26 -6.73
N VAL A 140 -14.52 7.54 -5.42
CA VAL A 140 -15.73 7.75 -4.61
C VAL A 140 -16.20 9.21 -4.62
N THR A 141 -15.29 10.17 -4.84
CA THR A 141 -15.61 11.61 -4.77
C THR A 141 -15.93 12.18 -6.17
N PRO A 142 -17.04 12.94 -6.33
CA PRO A 142 -17.38 13.61 -7.57
C PRO A 142 -16.28 14.56 -8.09
N ASN A 143 -16.06 14.58 -9.41
CA ASN A 143 -15.03 15.41 -10.05
C ASN A 143 -15.18 16.92 -9.77
N SER A 144 -16.39 17.40 -9.47
CA SER A 144 -16.64 18.82 -9.14
C SER A 144 -15.88 19.28 -7.89
N ILE A 145 -15.65 18.39 -6.93
CA ILE A 145 -14.90 18.70 -5.71
C ILE A 145 -13.41 18.82 -6.02
N TRP A 146 -12.86 17.91 -6.82
CA TRP A 146 -11.45 17.93 -7.23
C TRP A 146 -11.08 19.11 -8.12
N ASN A 147 -12.02 19.56 -8.96
CA ASN A 147 -11.84 20.68 -9.88
C ASN A 147 -12.17 22.05 -9.26
N SER A 148 -12.72 22.08 -8.04
CA SER A 148 -13.05 23.33 -7.33
C SER A 148 -11.81 24.03 -6.77
N LEU A 149 -10.74 23.28 -6.51
CA LEU A 149 -9.43 23.88 -6.27
C LEU A 149 -8.92 24.51 -7.58
N SER A 150 -8.18 25.62 -7.50
CA SER A 150 -7.66 26.42 -8.63
C SER A 150 -6.63 25.69 -9.54
N GLY A 151 -6.68 24.36 -9.59
CA GLY A 151 -5.90 23.40 -10.35
C GLY A 151 -6.43 21.98 -10.06
N ASN A 152 -6.08 20.99 -10.87
CA ASN A 152 -6.51 19.59 -10.70
C ASN A 152 -6.06 19.05 -9.32
N GLY A 153 -6.91 19.15 -8.29
CA GLY A 153 -6.53 18.92 -6.89
C GLY A 153 -6.00 17.51 -6.63
N PHE A 154 -6.53 16.53 -7.35
CA PHE A 154 -6.04 15.15 -7.30
C PHE A 154 -4.61 15.03 -7.84
N GLY A 155 -4.31 15.71 -8.95
CA GLY A 155 -2.98 15.73 -9.54
C GLY A 155 -1.94 16.39 -8.63
N ILE A 156 -2.31 17.47 -7.95
CA ILE A 156 -1.45 18.12 -6.95
C ILE A 156 -1.17 17.16 -5.80
N SER A 157 -2.19 16.48 -5.28
CA SER A 157 -2.03 15.49 -4.22
C SER A 157 -1.08 14.35 -4.62
N LEU A 158 -1.18 13.85 -5.86
CA LEU A 158 -0.26 12.83 -6.38
C LEU A 158 1.17 13.35 -6.51
N PHE A 159 1.35 14.58 -6.98
CA PHE A 159 2.68 15.17 -7.12
C PHE A 159 3.38 15.34 -5.77
N VAL A 160 2.65 15.86 -4.78
CA VAL A 160 3.15 15.97 -3.40
C VAL A 160 3.50 14.59 -2.85
N TRP A 161 2.65 13.58 -3.07
CA TRP A 161 2.94 12.21 -2.64
C TRP A 161 4.21 11.65 -3.27
N ILE A 162 4.38 11.81 -4.58
CA ILE A 162 5.57 11.37 -5.32
C ILE A 162 6.82 12.07 -4.77
N ALA A 163 6.76 13.38 -4.51
CA ALA A 163 7.88 14.13 -3.94
C ALA A 163 8.29 13.61 -2.55
N VAL A 164 7.31 13.30 -1.69
CA VAL A 164 7.56 12.72 -0.36
C VAL A 164 8.19 11.33 -0.48
N VAL A 165 7.64 10.45 -1.33
CA VAL A 165 8.18 9.09 -1.53
C VAL A 165 9.60 9.12 -2.11
N LEU A 166 9.85 9.98 -3.11
CA LEU A 166 11.19 10.17 -3.67
C LEU A 166 12.17 10.65 -2.60
N THR A 167 11.75 11.60 -1.76
CA THR A 167 12.59 12.10 -0.66
C THR A 167 12.93 10.98 0.33
N VAL A 168 11.95 10.19 0.76
CA VAL A 168 12.16 9.04 1.67
C VAL A 168 13.05 7.99 1.03
N TYR A 169 12.82 7.65 -0.24
CA TYR A 169 13.64 6.69 -0.98
C TYR A 169 15.10 7.16 -1.08
N ILE A 170 15.34 8.42 -1.43
CA ILE A 170 16.68 9.01 -1.47
C ILE A 170 17.34 8.93 -0.09
N ILE A 171 16.63 9.27 0.99
CA ILE A 171 17.16 9.18 2.36
C ILE A 171 17.56 7.74 2.70
N LEU A 172 16.72 6.76 2.40
CA LEU A 172 17.00 5.34 2.65
C LEU A 172 18.21 4.85 1.86
N VAL A 173 18.32 5.23 0.59
CA VAL A 173 19.47 4.90 -0.27
C VAL A 173 20.74 5.58 0.24
N VAL A 174 20.71 6.88 0.52
CA VAL A 174 21.86 7.63 1.06
C VAL A 174 22.31 7.05 2.41
N CYS A 175 21.37 6.74 3.31
CA CYS A 175 21.69 6.10 4.59
C CYS A 175 22.31 4.71 4.40
N ALA A 176 21.85 3.94 3.41
CA ALA A 176 22.44 2.66 3.06
C ALA A 176 23.86 2.84 2.47
N CYS A 177 24.05 3.78 1.54
CA CYS A 177 25.34 4.12 0.95
C CYS A 177 26.35 4.57 2.02
N VAL A 178 25.98 5.48 2.92
CA VAL A 178 26.84 5.93 4.02
C VAL A 178 27.21 4.76 4.94
N LYS A 179 26.25 3.89 5.29
CA LYS A 179 26.51 2.69 6.10
C LYS A 179 27.40 1.66 5.39
N CYS A 180 27.40 1.62 4.06
CA CYS A 180 28.32 0.82 3.24
C CYS A 180 29.71 1.46 3.17
N CYS A 181 29.81 2.75 2.84
CA CYS A 181 31.08 3.48 2.75
C CYS A 181 31.86 3.46 4.08
N ARG A 182 31.16 3.62 5.22
CA ARG A 182 31.80 3.58 6.55
C ARG A 182 32.37 2.19 6.92
N LYS A 183 31.96 1.14 6.21
CA LYS A 183 32.44 -0.24 6.42
C LYS A 183 33.56 -0.63 5.46
N CYS A 184 33.73 0.08 4.33
CA CYS A 184 34.87 -0.09 3.43
C CYS A 184 36.11 0.71 3.87
N GLY A 185 35.95 1.69 4.77
CA GLY A 185 37.05 2.50 5.30
C GLY A 185 37.55 2.10 6.70
N SER A 186 37.10 0.96 7.23
CA SER A 186 37.55 0.38 8.50
C SER A 186 37.99 -1.05 8.28
#